data_AF-W1Y061-F1
#
_entry.id   AF-W1Y061-F1
#
_cell.length_a   1.000
_cell.length_b   1.000
_cell.length_c   1.000
_cell.angle_alpha   90.00
_cell.angle_beta   90.00
_cell.angle_gamma   90.00
#
_symmetry.space_group_name_H-M   'P 1'
#
loop_
_entity.id
_entity.type
_entity.pdbx_description
1 polymer ?
#
loop_
_entity_poly.entity_id
_entity_poly.type
_entity_poly.pdbx_seq_one_letter_code
_entity_poly.pdbx_strand_id
1 'polypeptide(L)' 'CVQLLQNGHDVIILDNLCNSKRSVLPVIERLGGKHPTFVEGDIRNEALMTEILHDHAIDTVIHFAGLKARSEE' A
#
# COMPACT_ATOMS: atom_id res chain seq x y z
N CYS A 1 0.74 -3.68 -7.27
CA CYS A 1 0.99 -4.53 -6.08
C CYS A 1 1.19 -6.00 -6.46
N VAL A 2 0.16 -6.71 -6.93
CA VAL A 2 0.24 -8.15 -7.25
C VAL A 2 1.46 -8.52 -8.12
N GLN A 3 1.68 -7.80 -9.22
CA GLN A 3 2.83 -8.07 -10.11
C GLN A 3 4.19 -7.91 -9.41
N LEU A 4 4.31 -6.96 -8.48
CA LEU A 4 5.56 -6.75 -7.73
C LEU A 4 5.86 -7.95 -6.82
N LEU A 5 4.83 -8.42 -6.12
CA LEU A 5 4.92 -9.63 -5.28
C LEU A 5 5.28 -10.86 -6.11
N GLN A 6 4.63 -11.04 -7.27
CA GLN A 6 4.91 -12.14 -8.20
C GLN A 6 6.33 -12.10 -8.76
N ASN A 7 6.87 -10.91 -8.98
CA ASN A 7 8.25 -10.71 -9.43
C ASN A 7 9.28 -10.83 -8.28
N GLY A 8 8.83 -11.17 -7.07
CA GLY A 8 9.71 -11.44 -5.93
C GLY A 8 10.07 -10.23 -5.08
N HIS A 9 9.54 -9.04 -5.37
CA HIS A 9 9.78 -7.85 -4.55
C HIS A 9 9.04 -7.93 -3.21
N ASP A 10 9.66 -7.41 -2.16
CA ASP A 10 9.02 -7.15 -0.88
C ASP A 10 8.22 -5.84 -0.98
N VAL A 11 6.94 -5.88 -0.61
CA VAL A 11 6.02 -4.77 -0.82
C VAL A 11 5.40 -4.33 0.49
N ILE A 12 5.45 -3.02 0.71
CA ILE A 12 4.75 -2.33 1.80
C ILE A 12 3.65 -1.47 1.19
N ILE A 13 2.43 -1.61 1.73
CA ILE A 13 1.26 -0.86 1.33
C ILE A 13 0.90 0.10 2.47
N LEU A 14 0.89 1.40 2.18
CA LEU A 14 0.34 2.44 3.05
C LEU A 14 -0.98 2.94 2.45
N ASP A 15 -2.08 2.81 3.18
CA ASP A 15 -3.41 3.28 2.76
C ASP A 15 -4.25 3.64 3.99
N ASN A 16 -5.05 4.72 3.92
CA ASN A 16 -5.95 5.14 5.01
C ASN A 16 -7.37 4.57 4.86
N LEU A 17 -7.60 3.72 3.85
CA LEU A 17 -8.87 3.06 3.53
C LEU A 17 -10.03 4.00 3.18
N CYS A 18 -9.78 5.30 2.95
CA CYS A 18 -10.87 6.27 2.72
C CYS A 18 -11.66 6.00 1.42
N ASN A 19 -11.03 5.34 0.45
CA ASN A 19 -11.64 4.95 -0.83
C ASN A 19 -11.27 3.50 -1.21
N SER A 20 -10.82 2.70 -0.24
CA SER A 20 -10.42 1.30 -0.43
C SER A 20 -11.02 0.44 0.68
N LYS A 21 -10.80 -0.87 0.65
CA LYS A 21 -11.36 -1.81 1.65
C LYS A 21 -10.28 -2.77 2.11
N ARG A 22 -10.17 -2.98 3.43
CA ARG A 22 -9.25 -3.97 4.03
C ARG A 22 -9.42 -5.37 3.45
N SER A 23 -10.62 -5.73 3.01
CA SER A 23 -10.94 -7.01 2.38
C SER A 23 -10.21 -7.27 1.06
N VAL A 24 -9.51 -6.28 0.49
CA VAL A 24 -8.66 -6.48 -0.69
C VAL A 24 -7.34 -7.18 -0.36
N LEU A 25 -6.85 -7.08 0.89
CA LEU A 25 -5.54 -7.64 1.26
C LEU A 25 -5.45 -9.17 1.08
N PRO A 26 -6.44 -9.99 1.51
CA PRO A 26 -6.40 -11.43 1.24
C PRO A 26 -6.40 -11.76 -0.26
N VAL A 27 -7.02 -10.91 -1.08
CA VAL A 27 -7.00 -11.09 -2.54
C VAL A 27 -5.63 -10.78 -3.11
N ILE A 28 -4.98 -9.70 -2.64
CA ILE A 28 -3.61 -9.33 -3.05
C ILE A 28 -2.63 -10.42 -2.65
N GLU A 29 -2.71 -10.94 -1.42
CA GLU A 29 -1.86 -12.04 -0.95
C GLU A 29 -2.05 -13.30 -1.81
N ARG A 30 -3.31 -13.73 -2.00
CA ARG A 30 -3.63 -14.92 -2.78
C ARG A 30 -3.13 -14.84 -4.22
N LEU A 31 -3.31 -13.68 -4.87
CA LEU A 31 -2.87 -13.48 -6.26
C LEU A 31 -1.36 -13.22 -6.36
N GLY A 32 -0.78 -12.57 -5.36
CA GLY A 32 0.63 -12.20 -5.29
C GLY A 32 1.55 -13.33 -4.84
N GLY A 33 1.02 -14.38 -4.21
CA GLY A 33 1.77 -15.52 -3.69
C GLY A 33 2.60 -15.23 -2.44
N LYS A 34 2.51 -14.01 -1.89
CA LYS A 34 3.21 -13.55 -0.70
C LYS A 34 2.36 -12.52 0.04
N HIS A 35 2.52 -12.45 1.36
CA HIS A 35 1.81 -11.48 2.20
C HIS A 35 2.55 -10.12 2.15
N PRO A 36 1.94 -9.03 1.63
CA PRO A 36 2.53 -7.70 1.72
C PRO A 36 2.46 -7.18 3.16
N THR A 37 3.39 -6.32 3.54
CA THR A 37 3.24 -5.54 4.78
C THR A 37 2.19 -4.47 4.54
N PHE A 38 1.24 -4.33 5.46
CA PHE A 38 0.21 -3.29 5.37
C PHE A 38 0.27 -2.36 6.57
N VAL A 39 0.40 -1.07 6.31
CA VAL A 39 0.34 0.00 7.29
C VAL A 39 -0.91 0.82 7.03
N GLU A 40 -1.79 0.89 8.03
CA GLU A 40 -2.96 1.75 7.97
C GLU A 40 -2.58 3.17 8.40
N GLY A 41 -2.71 4.14 7.50
CA GLY A 41 -2.31 5.50 7.81
C GLY A 41 -2.44 6.46 6.64
N ASP A 42 -2.36 7.75 6.95
CA ASP A 42 -2.45 8.83 5.97
C ASP A 42 -1.06 9.25 5.51
N ILE A 43 -0.86 9.36 4.19
CA ILE A 43 0.41 9.80 3.60
C ILE A 43 0.81 11.23 4.00
N ARG A 44 -0.15 12.05 4.49
CA ARG A 44 0.12 13.40 5.02
C ARG A 44 0.73 13.36 6.42
N ASN A 45 0.79 12.20 7.08
CA ASN A 45 1.47 12.06 8.36
C ASN A 45 2.99 11.91 8.14
N GLU A 46 3.71 13.03 8.27
CA GLU A 46 5.15 13.09 8.07
C GLU A 46 5.94 12.17 9.02
N ALA A 47 5.52 12.06 10.27
CA ALA A 47 6.19 11.19 11.25
C ALA A 47 6.08 9.72 10.85
N LEU A 48 4.88 9.28 10.45
CA LEU A 48 4.64 7.93 9.96
C LEU A 48 5.44 7.64 8.68
N MET A 49 5.46 8.58 7.74
CA MET A 49 6.26 8.43 6.51
C MET A 49 7.75 8.31 6.81
N THR A 50 8.25 9.09 7.76
CA THR A 50 9.65 9.04 8.20
C THR A 50 9.98 7.68 8.80
N GLU A 51 9.13 7.16 9.69
CA GLU A 51 9.28 5.84 10.29
C GLU A 51 9.31 4.74 9.22
N ILE A 52 8.32 4.72 8.30
CA ILE A 52 8.24 3.70 7.24
C ILE A 52 9.47 3.73 6.34
N LEU A 53 9.90 4.91 5.91
CA LEU A 53 11.04 5.05 4.99
C LEU A 53 12.36 4.66 5.67
N HIS A 54 12.50 4.95 6.96
CA HIS A 54 13.69 4.62 7.74
C HIS A 54 13.77 3.12 8.08
N ASP A 55 12.68 2.54 8.59
CA ASP A 55 12.69 1.20 9.19
C ASP A 55 12.65 0.07 8.15
N HIS A 56 12.22 0.37 6.92
CA HIS A 56 12.03 -0.63 5.88
C HIS A 56 13.00 -0.54 4.69
N ALA A 57 13.99 0.35 4.74
CA ALA A 57 15.01 0.50 3.69
C ALA A 57 14.41 0.56 2.27
N ILE A 58 13.45 1.47 2.06
CA ILE A 58 12.65 1.53 0.83
C ILE A 58 13.50 1.96 -0.38
N ASP A 59 13.66 1.06 -1.36
CA ASP A 59 14.38 1.35 -2.61
C ASP A 59 13.57 2.19 -3.61
N THR A 60 12.23 2.05 -3.61
CA THR A 60 11.36 2.67 -4.63
C THR A 60 9.96 2.92 -4.08
N VAL A 61 9.37 4.06 -4.44
CA VAL A 61 8.01 4.45 -4.08
C VAL A 61 7.14 4.57 -5.33
N ILE A 62 5.93 3.98 -5.28
CA ILE A 62 4.89 4.18 -6.29
C ILE A 62 3.67 4.84 -5.62
N HIS A 63 3.41 6.11 -5.94
CA HIS A 63 2.41 6.92 -5.26
C HIS A 63 1.05 6.87 -5.98
N PHE A 64 0.12 6.08 -5.45
CA PHE A 64 -1.27 6.01 -5.91
C PHE A 64 -2.28 6.67 -4.95
N ALA A 65 -1.84 7.08 -3.75
CA ALA A 65 -2.70 7.69 -2.75
C ALA A 65 -3.15 9.09 -3.20
N GLY A 66 -4.42 9.20 -3.59
CA GLY A 66 -5.00 10.46 -4.02
C GLY A 66 -6.52 10.34 -4.12
N LEU A 67 -7.22 11.43 -3.82
CA LEU A 67 -8.65 11.51 -4.04
C LEU A 67 -8.91 11.59 -5.54
N LYS A 68 -9.40 10.48 -6.11
CA LYS A 68 -10.04 10.51 -7.42
C LYS A 68 -11.53 10.69 -7.17
N ALA A 69 -12.08 11.82 -7.62
CA ALA A 69 -13.52 12.02 -7.60
C ALA A 69 -14.21 10.85 -8.29
N ARG A 70 -15.05 10.13 -7.55
CA ARG A 70 -16.05 9.24 -8.15
C ARG A 70 -17.20 10.14 -8.57
N SER A 71 -17.54 10.19 -9.85
CA SER A 71 -18.92 10.52 -10.21
C SER A 71 -19.79 9.48 -9.53
N GLU A 72 -20.64 9.91 -8.61
CA GLU A 72 -21.69 9.07 -8.05
C GLU A 72 -22.71 8.81 -9.17
N GLU A 73 -22.84 7.55 -9.59
CA GLU A 73 -24.06 7.02 -10.20
C GLU A 73 -24.73 6.12 -9.18
#